data_AF-A0A924SJJ8-F1
#
_entry.id   AF-A0A924SJJ8-F1
#
_cell.length_a   1.000
_cell.length_b   1.000
_cell.length_c   1.000
_cell.angle_alpha   90.00
_cell.angle_beta   90.00
_cell.angle_gamma   90.00
#
_symmetry.space_group_name_H-M   'P 1'
#
loop_
_entity.id
_entity.type
_entity.pdbx_description
1 polymer ?
#
loop_
_entity_poly.entity_id
_entity_poly.type
_entity_poly.pdbx_seq_one_letter_code
_entity_poly.pdbx_strand_id
1 'polypeptide(L)'
;MERRIFGIENEYGVTCTFKGQRRLSPDEVARYLFRRVVSWGRSSNVFLKNGARLYLDVGSHPEYATPECDDVIDLVTHDKAGERILGGLLGDAERRLREGGNAGAVYL
;
A
#
# COMPACT_ATOMS: atom_id res chain seq x y z
N MET A 1 14.09 3.88 30.94
CA MET A 1 13.41 4.75 29.95
C MET A 1 12.02 4.17 29.77
N GLU A 2 11.00 4.77 30.40
CA GLU A 2 9.65 4.20 30.47
C GLU A 2 8.77 4.53 29.27
N ARG A 3 9.11 5.59 28.50
CA ARG A 3 8.40 6.01 27.28
C ARG A 3 9.41 6.34 26.18
N ARG A 4 9.17 5.84 24.96
CA ARG A 4 10.04 5.98 23.80
C ARG A 4 9.19 6.09 22.54
N ILE A 5 9.64 6.88 21.58
CA ILE A 5 9.04 6.94 20.25
C ILE A 5 9.52 5.76 19.40
N PHE A 6 8.59 5.09 18.72
CA PHE A 6 8.85 4.03 17.77
C PHE A 6 7.87 4.09 16.59
N GLY A 7 8.28 3.49 15.48
CA GLY A 7 7.47 3.32 14.28
C GLY A 7 7.91 2.04 13.56
N ILE A 8 7.06 1.57 12.64
CA ILE A 8 7.33 0.42 11.79
C ILE A 8 7.23 0.87 10.33
N GLU A 9 8.11 0.32 9.50
CA GLU A 9 8.09 0.43 8.04
C GLU A 9 7.78 -0.96 7.49
N ASN A 10 6.66 -1.07 6.77
CA ASN A 10 6.23 -2.32 6.16
C ASN A 10 6.27 -2.22 4.65
N GLU A 11 6.97 -3.17 4.03
CA GLU A 11 7.06 -3.35 2.59
C GLU A 11 6.18 -4.54 2.17
N TYR A 12 5.30 -4.30 1.19
CA TYR A 12 4.36 -5.33 0.73
C TYR A 12 4.76 -5.85 -0.64
N GLY A 13 4.85 -7.18 -0.75
CA GLY A 13 5.03 -7.84 -2.04
C GLY A 13 3.76 -7.67 -2.86
N VAL A 14 3.87 -7.32 -4.14
CA VAL A 14 2.70 -7.12 -5.01
C VAL A 14 2.77 -8.00 -6.26
N THR A 15 1.68 -8.69 -6.57
CA THR A 15 1.58 -9.52 -7.78
C THR A 15 0.16 -9.55 -8.35
N CYS A 16 0.04 -9.75 -9.65
CA CYS A 16 -1.25 -9.94 -10.32
C CYS A 16 -1.22 -11.25 -11.11
N THR A 17 -2.15 -12.15 -10.80
CA THR A 17 -2.25 -13.46 -11.44
C THR A 17 -3.60 -13.67 -12.10
N PHE A 18 -3.61 -14.43 -13.19
CA PHE A 18 -4.82 -14.90 -13.85
C PHE A 18 -4.65 -16.39 -14.18
N LYS A 19 -5.58 -17.23 -13.69
CA LYS A 19 -5.51 -18.70 -13.85
C LYS A 19 -4.16 -19.29 -13.45
N GLY A 20 -3.56 -18.80 -12.36
CA GLY A 20 -2.28 -19.28 -11.83
C GLY A 20 -1.04 -18.78 -12.56
N GLN A 21 -1.17 -17.93 -13.59
CA GLN A 21 -0.05 -17.32 -14.29
C GLN A 21 0.05 -15.83 -13.98
N ARG A 22 1.28 -15.33 -13.82
CA ARG A 22 1.52 -13.89 -13.65
C ARG A 22 1.07 -13.15 -14.90
N ARG A 23 0.21 -12.15 -14.71
CA ARG A 23 -0.41 -11.39 -15.81
C ARG A 23 0.27 -10.04 -16.05
N LEU A 24 0.72 -9.39 -14.98
CA LEU A 24 1.37 -8.09 -15.00
C LEU A 24 2.69 -8.14 -14.22
N SER A 25 3.64 -7.29 -14.58
CA SER A 25 4.85 -7.10 -13.76
C SER A 25 4.50 -6.38 -12.44
N PRO A 26 5.30 -6.54 -11.38
CA PRO A 26 5.11 -5.79 -10.13
C PRO A 26 4.97 -4.27 -10.35
N ASP A 27 5.83 -3.69 -11.21
CA ASP A 27 5.76 -2.27 -11.58
C ASP A 27 4.42 -1.85 -12.18
N GLU A 28 3.85 -2.68 -13.06
CA GLU A 28 2.56 -2.39 -13.68
C GLU A 28 1.45 -2.42 -12.63
N VAL A 29 1.44 -3.43 -11.76
CA VAL A 29 0.46 -3.55 -10.68
C VAL A 29 0.58 -2.39 -9.69
N ALA A 30 1.81 -2.04 -9.31
CA ALA A 30 2.11 -0.91 -8.45
C ALA A 30 1.58 0.41 -9.03
N ARG A 31 1.73 0.64 -10.35
CA ARG A 31 1.16 1.82 -11.01
C ARG A 31 -0.37 1.83 -10.95
N TYR A 32 -1.04 0.68 -11.11
CA TYR A 32 -2.50 0.61 -10.95
C TYR A 32 -2.94 0.95 -9.52
N LEU A 33 -2.22 0.43 -8.52
CA LEU A 33 -2.45 0.68 -7.10
C LEU A 33 -2.26 2.16 -6.73
N PHE A 34 -1.12 2.75 -7.10
CA PHE A 34 -0.75 4.11 -6.72
C PHE A 34 -1.36 5.21 -7.58
N ARG A 35 -2.06 4.88 -8.68
CA ARG A 35 -2.73 5.90 -9.52
C ARG A 35 -3.70 6.77 -8.71
N ARG A 36 -4.35 6.21 -7.69
CA ARG A 36 -5.22 6.98 -6.77
C ARG A 36 -4.40 7.87 -5.82
N VAL A 37 -3.30 7.35 -5.28
CA VAL A 37 -2.38 8.09 -4.40
C VAL A 37 -1.76 9.29 -5.12
N VAL A 38 -1.30 9.10 -6.36
CA VAL A 38 -0.79 10.20 -7.21
C VAL A 38 -1.86 11.25 -7.47
N SER A 39 -3.13 10.84 -7.63
CA SER A 39 -4.23 11.81 -7.80
C SER A 39 -4.48 12.65 -6.53
N TRP A 40 -4.16 12.12 -5.36
CA TRP A 40 -4.34 12.81 -4.08
C TRP A 40 -3.20 13.77 -3.76
N GLY A 41 -1.95 13.33 -3.96
CA GLY A 41 -0.77 14.06 -3.51
C GLY A 41 0.19 14.52 -4.61
N ARG A 42 -0.16 14.31 -5.90
CA ARG A 42 0.71 14.55 -7.07
C ARG A 42 2.04 13.79 -7.06
N SER A 43 2.20 12.84 -6.14
CA SER A 43 3.41 12.07 -5.89
C SER A 43 3.04 10.63 -5.53
N SER A 44 3.92 9.68 -5.83
CA SER A 44 3.84 8.30 -5.33
C SER A 44 4.31 8.17 -3.89
N ASN A 45 4.59 9.29 -3.21
CA ASN A 45 5.03 9.37 -1.82
C ASN A 45 4.24 10.49 -1.12
N VAL A 46 3.40 10.12 -0.16
CA VAL A 46 2.47 11.04 0.52
C VAL A 46 2.42 10.76 2.02
N PHE A 47 2.14 11.81 2.78
CA PHE A 47 1.70 11.67 4.17
C PHE A 47 0.17 11.62 4.23
N LEU A 48 -0.35 10.68 5.00
CA LEU A 48 -1.78 10.45 5.18
C LEU A 48 -2.30 11.26 6.38
N LYS A 49 -3.62 11.42 6.46
CA LYS A 49 -4.27 12.17 7.54
C LYS A 49 -4.02 11.60 8.94
N ASN A 50 -3.70 10.31 9.04
CA ASN A 50 -3.37 9.63 10.29
C ASN A 50 -1.88 9.77 10.67
N GLY A 51 -1.10 10.59 9.97
CA GLY A 51 0.32 10.82 10.21
C GLY A 51 1.26 9.78 9.57
N ALA A 52 0.72 8.67 9.05
CA ALA A 52 1.51 7.66 8.35
C ALA A 52 2.05 8.17 7.02
N ARG A 53 3.14 7.57 6.55
CA ARG A 53 3.69 7.78 5.21
C ARG A 53 3.34 6.57 4.34
N LEU A 54 2.82 6.83 3.14
CA LEU A 54 2.54 5.81 2.14
C LEU A 54 3.30 6.15 0.87
N TYR A 55 4.14 5.24 0.41
CA TYR A 55 4.95 5.47 -0.79
C TYR A 55 5.21 4.21 -1.61
N LEU A 56 5.66 4.43 -2.84
CA LEU A 56 6.19 3.39 -3.69
C LEU A 56 7.72 3.44 -3.64
N ASP A 57 8.36 2.37 -3.20
CA ASP A 57 9.82 2.28 -3.15
C ASP A 57 10.44 1.98 -4.53
N VAL A 58 11.76 2.11 -4.63
CA VAL A 58 12.59 1.78 -5.79
C VAL A 58 12.32 0.35 -6.27
N GLY A 59 12.02 -0.58 -5.37
CA GLY A 59 11.64 -1.96 -5.69
C GLY A 59 10.23 -2.15 -6.28
N SER A 60 9.47 -1.08 -6.50
CA SER A 60 8.04 -1.09 -6.86
C SER A 60 7.14 -1.74 -5.80
N HIS A 61 7.60 -1.81 -4.55
CA HIS A 61 6.80 -2.27 -3.44
C HIS A 61 6.01 -1.12 -2.81
N PRO A 62 4.71 -1.32 -2.55
CA PRO A 62 3.95 -0.44 -1.69
C PRO A 62 4.52 -0.48 -0.27
N GLU A 63 4.87 0.68 0.27
CA GLU A 63 5.40 0.81 1.62
C GLU A 63 4.51 1.70 2.48
N TYR A 64 4.20 1.21 3.68
CA TYR A 64 3.47 1.95 4.70
C TYR A 64 4.35 2.08 5.95
N ALA A 65 4.70 3.31 6.30
CA ALA A 65 5.35 3.65 7.55
C ALA A 65 4.32 4.23 8.52
N THR A 66 4.23 3.65 9.72
CA THR A 66 3.32 4.13 10.78
C THR A 66 3.68 5.58 11.17
N PRO A 67 2.73 6.37 11.71
CA PRO A 67 3.15 7.55 12.47
C PRO A 67 4.00 7.13 13.67
N GLU A 68 4.68 8.10 14.24
CA GLU A 68 5.37 7.97 15.52
C GLU A 68 4.39 7.60 16.63
N CYS A 69 4.64 6.48 17.30
CA CYS A 69 3.85 6.00 18.44
C CYS A 69 4.74 5.94 19.69
N ASP A 70 4.14 6.08 20.87
CA ASP A 70 4.84 5.87 22.15
C ASP A 70 4.20 4.80 23.05
N ASP A 71 3.16 4.14 22.54
CA ASP A 71 2.50 2.97 23.10
C ASP A 71 2.40 1.84 22.05
N VAL A 72 2.59 0.60 22.48
CA VAL A 72 2.64 -0.56 21.57
C VAL A 72 1.27 -0.86 20.96
N ILE A 73 0.18 -0.62 21.68
CA ILE A 73 -1.18 -0.82 21.17
C ILE A 73 -1.48 0.20 20.08
N ASP A 74 -1.04 1.45 20.24
CA ASP A 74 -1.17 2.48 19.20
C ASP A 74 -0.37 2.09 17.94
N LEU A 75 0.86 1.61 18.11
CA LEU A 75 1.68 1.13 17.00
C LEU A 75 1.00 0.02 16.21
N VAL A 76 0.52 -1.02 16.91
CA VAL A 76 -0.19 -2.15 16.27
C VAL A 76 -1.48 -1.68 15.62
N THR A 77 -2.18 -0.72 16.22
CA THR A 77 -3.39 -0.13 15.65
C THR A 77 -3.09 0.60 14.34
N HIS A 78 -2.01 1.38 14.30
CA HIS A 78 -1.57 2.08 13.09
C HIS A 78 -1.01 1.15 12.02
N ASP A 79 -0.31 0.09 12.40
CA ASP A 79 0.13 -1.00 11.53
C ASP A 79 -1.07 -1.65 10.82
N LYS A 80 -2.08 -2.06 11.60
CA LYS A 80 -3.33 -2.63 11.04
C LYS A 80 -4.13 -1.63 10.22
N ALA A 81 -4.09 -0.34 10.56
CA ALA A 81 -4.68 0.69 9.71
C ALA A 81 -4.01 0.72 8.31
N GLY A 82 -2.69 0.51 8.25
CA GLY A 82 -1.95 0.39 6.98
C GLY A 82 -2.48 -0.73 6.09
N GLU A 83 -2.69 -1.93 6.64
CA GLU A 83 -3.30 -3.06 5.92
C GLU A 83 -4.69 -2.72 5.36
N ARG A 84 -5.53 -2.01 6.14
CA ARG A 84 -6.87 -1.60 5.69
C ARG A 84 -6.82 -0.55 4.58
N ILE A 85 -5.88 0.40 4.66
CA ILE A 85 -5.69 1.43 3.64
C ILE A 85 -5.23 0.80 2.32
N LEU A 86 -4.22 -0.08 2.38
CA LEU A 86 -3.72 -0.82 1.22
C LEU A 86 -4.80 -1.74 0.63
N GLY A 87 -5.59 -2.43 1.46
CA GLY A 87 -6.74 -3.22 1.00
C GLY A 87 -7.80 -2.39 0.26
N GLY A 88 -8.01 -1.13 0.67
CA GLY A 88 -8.87 -0.20 -0.07
C GLY A 88 -8.30 0.15 -1.46
N LEU A 89 -6.99 0.42 -1.55
CA LEU A 89 -6.30 0.68 -2.81
C LEU A 89 -6.30 -0.55 -3.74
N LEU A 90 -6.18 -1.74 -3.16
CA LEU A 90 -6.27 -3.01 -3.87
C LEU A 90 -7.63 -3.16 -4.54
N GLY A 91 -8.73 -2.97 -3.80
CA GLY A 91 -10.08 -3.07 -4.35
C GLY A 91 -10.34 -2.07 -5.49
N ASP A 92 -9.74 -0.88 -5.42
CA ASP A 92 -9.79 0.10 -6.51
C ASP A 92 -8.98 -0.36 -7.74
N ALA A 93 -7.79 -0.90 -7.52
CA ALA A 93 -6.92 -1.40 -8.59
C ALA A 93 -7.59 -2.56 -9.33
N GLU A 94 -8.15 -3.53 -8.62
CA GLU A 94 -8.87 -4.67 -9.22
C GLU A 94 -10.09 -4.22 -10.02
N ARG A 95 -10.87 -3.27 -9.50
CA ARG A 95 -12.00 -2.68 -10.24
C ARG A 95 -11.56 -2.08 -11.57
N ARG A 96 -10.47 -1.30 -11.55
CA ARG A 96 -9.91 -0.68 -12.78
C ARG A 96 -9.34 -1.70 -13.74
N LEU A 97 -8.68 -2.74 -13.25
CA LEU A 97 -8.18 -3.83 -14.09
C LEU A 97 -9.34 -4.52 -14.82
N ARG A 98 -10.44 -4.80 -14.12
CA ARG A 98 -11.67 -5.35 -14.71
C ARG A 98 -12.26 -4.43 -15.77
N GLU A 99 -12.37 -3.12 -15.48
CA GLU A 99 -12.88 -2.11 -16.43
C GLU A 99 -11.99 -2.01 -17.69
N GLY A 100 -10.68 -2.20 -17.54
CA GLY A 100 -9.72 -2.23 -18.66
C GLY A 100 -9.66 -3.55 -19.42
N GLY A 101 -10.57 -4.50 -19.16
CA GLY A 101 -10.61 -5.81 -19.82
C GLY A 101 -9.55 -6.80 -19.35
N ASN A 102 -8.79 -6.47 -18.30
CA ASN A 102 -7.80 -7.35 -17.70
C ASN A 102 -8.41 -8.13 -16.56
N ALA A 103 -8.78 -9.38 -16.83
CA ALA A 103 -9.12 -10.33 -15.76
C ALA A 103 -7.83 -10.73 -15.03
N GLY A 104 -7.78 -10.48 -13.72
CA GLY A 104 -6.66 -10.82 -12.85
C GLY A 104 -7.00 -10.51 -11.40
N ALA A 105 -6.50 -11.32 -10.47
CA ALA A 105 -6.56 -11.08 -9.04
C ALA A 105 -5.24 -10.46 -8.58
N VAL A 106 -5.32 -9.39 -7.81
CA VAL A 106 -4.13 -8.72 -7.27
C VAL A 106 -3.92 -9.18 -5.83
N TYR A 107 -2.67 -9.45 -5.48
CA TYR A 107 -2.26 -9.89 -4.16
C TYR A 107 -1.24 -8.90 -3.59
N LEU A 108 -1.39 -8.65 -2.29
CA LEU A 108 -0.54 -7.84 -1.41
C LEU A 108 -0.17 -8.68 -0.18
#